data_AF-A0A0N4VKQ5-F1
#
_entry.id   AF-A0A0N4VKQ5-F1
#
_cell.length_a   1.000
_cell.length_b   1.000
_cell.length_c   1.000
_cell.angle_alpha   90.00
_cell.angle_beta   90.00
_cell.angle_gamma   90.00
#
_symmetry.space_group_name_H-M   'P 1'
#
loop_
_entity.id
_entity.type
_entity.pdbx_description
1 polymer ?
#
loop_
_entity_poly.entity_id
_entity_poly.type
_entity_poly.pdbx_seq_one_letter_code
_entity_poly.pdbx_strand_id
1 'polypeptide(L)'
;MRLYYDRLLIGMIPLFCTMVQASPGKTATPEKCLEACTKSKKSFDFICKSAMWYRDSKECVLNNGNSKENGEFLFSTKESGDKVDYYENICLDSQKKDEEESSGEEPDVNEKAKEIGEKEQECFRTYQNRSLVGFADEVKNDLNHRQCLYACYSCNDCLDGDPCNSVTYYRERQECILTSETKRDHNDLFVLDSETDYSENSCNDAAKIPECAEISLTFVIDGSDSTSTEQFENVKRNIAKIVRTMQKHTDTLILSIVQVANKFFMELEGFAFEDESYFEETLAEISQRRGVLKIDNVEGILDSELIRRSIITVFGGTVLRNTFIQRQLDMISKFILVSIDNNDNEQNLQLVTDYTNNTLQLNNVDKIIEILQNHYCGFVPKSNELLLIDNETESLLRDSVPKLNRTALELDAKIIQKSRHLWTGSKENFLPKGL
;
A
#
# COMPACT_ATOMS: atom_id res chain seq x y z
N MET A 1 36.97 -9.07 -19.59
CA MET A 1 37.12 -8.87 -18.14
C MET A 1 38.09 -9.89 -17.56
N ARG A 2 38.77 -9.57 -16.45
CA ARG A 2 39.67 -10.49 -15.74
C ARG A 2 38.98 -10.99 -14.48
N LEU A 3 39.00 -12.30 -14.23
CA LEU A 3 38.53 -12.92 -13.00
C LEU A 3 39.65 -12.98 -11.98
N TYR A 4 39.41 -12.45 -10.78
CA TYR A 4 40.24 -12.70 -9.61
C TYR A 4 39.49 -13.70 -8.71
N TYR A 5 40.04 -14.90 -8.54
CA TYR A 5 39.53 -15.85 -7.57
C TYR A 5 40.08 -15.51 -6.18
N ASP A 6 39.16 -15.52 -5.22
CA ASP A 6 39.31 -15.25 -3.79
C ASP A 6 39.61 -13.81 -3.38
N ARG A 7 38.74 -13.37 -2.46
CA ARG A 7 38.60 -12.06 -1.78
C ARG A 7 37.57 -11.20 -2.50
N LEU A 8 36.55 -10.70 -1.78
CA LEU A 8 36.27 -9.26 -1.58
C LEU A 8 34.85 -8.96 -1.06
N LEU A 9 34.71 -8.25 0.08
CA LEU A 9 33.50 -7.50 0.45
C LEU A 9 33.87 -6.10 0.94
N ILE A 10 33.00 -5.17 0.61
CA ILE A 10 32.87 -3.84 1.21
C ILE A 10 31.90 -4.02 2.39
N GLY A 11 32.38 -3.86 3.62
CA GLY A 11 31.51 -3.74 4.78
C GLY A 11 30.93 -2.32 4.84
N MET A 12 29.62 -2.22 5.07
CA MET A 12 28.97 -0.94 5.39
C MET A 12 29.61 -0.33 6.64
N ILE A 13 30.42 0.71 6.45
CA ILE A 13 30.77 1.69 7.49
C ILE A 13 30.06 2.99 7.08
N PRO A 14 29.23 3.59 7.96
CA PRO A 14 28.54 4.83 7.65
C PRO A 14 29.49 6.00 7.94
N LEU A 15 30.38 6.36 7.03
CA LEU A 15 31.07 7.66 7.04
C LEU A 15 31.70 7.94 5.66
N PHE A 16 31.04 8.82 4.91
CA PHE A 16 31.53 9.64 3.79
C PHE A 16 32.05 8.98 2.48
N CYS A 17 31.47 9.47 1.38
CA CYS A 17 32.01 9.64 0.01
C CYS A 17 31.69 8.61 -1.11
N THR A 18 30.83 9.06 -2.04
CA THR A 18 31.08 9.18 -3.50
C THR A 18 31.44 7.92 -4.31
N MET A 19 30.69 6.83 -4.18
CA MET A 19 30.64 5.81 -5.23
C MET A 19 29.22 5.75 -5.81
N VAL A 20 29.08 5.98 -7.12
CA VAL A 20 27.83 5.71 -7.82
C VAL A 20 27.75 4.19 -7.96
N GLN A 21 26.81 3.61 -7.22
CA GLN A 21 26.51 2.19 -7.24
C GLN A 21 25.15 2.01 -7.91
N ALA A 22 25.12 1.20 -8.97
CA ALA A 22 23.87 0.79 -9.61
C ALA A 22 23.73 -0.72 -9.47
N SER A 23 22.50 -1.21 -9.33
CA SER A 23 22.22 -2.63 -9.25
C SER A 23 21.22 -2.99 -10.34
N PRO A 24 21.56 -3.86 -11.32
CA PRO A 24 20.58 -4.47 -12.20
C PRO A 24 19.75 -5.55 -11.47
N GLY A 25 19.82 -5.64 -10.14
CA GLY A 25 19.12 -6.62 -9.34
C GLY A 25 19.76 -8.03 -9.42
N LYS A 26 18.91 -9.06 -9.33
CA LYS A 26 19.34 -10.46 -9.36
C LYS A 26 19.68 -10.89 -10.78
N THR A 27 20.93 -11.30 -10.99
CA THR A 27 21.41 -11.85 -12.26
C THR A 27 21.69 -13.35 -12.09
N ALA A 28 21.07 -14.17 -12.95
CA ALA A 28 21.15 -15.62 -12.83
C ALA A 28 22.60 -16.18 -12.87
N THR A 29 23.51 -15.47 -13.53
CA THR A 29 24.92 -15.86 -13.69
C THR A 29 25.83 -14.62 -13.64
N PRO A 30 27.11 -14.76 -13.28
CA PRO A 30 28.04 -13.64 -13.28
C PRO A 30 28.19 -13.03 -14.68
N GLU A 31 28.11 -13.81 -15.76
CA GLU A 31 28.20 -13.30 -17.13
C GLU A 31 27.12 -12.26 -17.44
N LYS A 32 25.90 -12.44 -16.92
CA LYS A 32 24.82 -11.44 -17.06
C LYS A 32 25.13 -10.16 -16.28
N CYS A 33 25.72 -10.29 -15.09
CA CYS A 33 26.19 -9.14 -14.31
C CYS A 33 27.28 -8.36 -15.06
N LEU A 34 28.22 -9.08 -15.70
CA LEU A 34 29.26 -8.46 -16.53
C LEU A 34 28.70 -7.81 -17.79
N GLU A 35 27.71 -8.43 -18.43
CA GLU A 35 27.01 -7.83 -19.57
C GLU A 35 26.34 -6.51 -19.17
N ALA A 36 25.65 -6.48 -18.02
CA ALA A 36 25.06 -5.27 -17.47
C ALA A 36 26.12 -4.18 -17.21
N CYS A 37 27.29 -4.55 -16.68
CA CYS A 37 28.42 -3.63 -16.52
C CYS A 37 28.88 -3.05 -17.87
N THR A 38 29.02 -3.87 -18.93
CA THR A 38 29.44 -3.34 -20.25
C THR A 38 28.41 -2.44 -20.91
N LYS A 39 27.12 -2.62 -20.58
CA LYS A 39 26.02 -1.80 -21.07
C LYS A 39 25.69 -0.64 -20.15
N SER A 40 26.42 -0.47 -19.05
CA SER A 40 26.04 0.46 -18.00
C SER A 40 25.93 1.91 -18.47
N LYS A 41 26.77 2.32 -19.44
CA LYS A 41 26.69 3.68 -19.97
C LYS A 41 25.37 3.94 -20.70
N LYS A 42 24.78 2.90 -21.29
CA LYS A 42 23.46 2.98 -21.95
C LYS A 42 22.31 2.79 -20.95
N SER A 43 22.46 1.89 -20.00
CA SER A 43 21.38 1.49 -19.09
C SER A 43 21.28 2.30 -17.80
N PHE A 44 22.38 2.91 -17.35
CA PHE A 44 22.49 3.60 -16.06
C PHE A 44 23.25 4.92 -16.17
N ASP A 45 23.57 5.36 -17.40
CA ASP A 45 24.31 6.58 -17.73
C ASP A 45 25.71 6.75 -17.06
N PHE A 46 26.28 5.70 -16.48
CA PHE A 46 27.65 5.72 -15.95
C PHE A 46 28.53 4.65 -16.57
N ILE A 47 29.84 4.90 -16.57
CA ILE A 47 30.84 3.93 -17.04
C ILE A 47 31.18 2.99 -15.88
N CYS A 48 30.71 1.75 -15.97
CA CYS A 48 31.02 0.71 -14.99
C CYS A 48 32.49 0.31 -15.09
N LYS A 49 33.24 0.57 -14.02
CA LYS A 49 34.66 0.21 -13.91
C LYS A 49 34.86 -1.12 -13.19
N SER A 50 33.95 -1.52 -12.31
CA SER A 50 33.96 -2.85 -11.71
C SER A 50 32.56 -3.35 -11.35
N ALA A 51 32.42 -4.66 -11.18
CA ALA A 51 31.18 -5.31 -10.80
C ALA A 51 31.41 -6.35 -9.69
N MET A 52 30.41 -6.53 -8.84
CA MET A 52 30.39 -7.54 -7.78
C MET A 52 29.19 -8.46 -8.00
N TRP A 53 29.40 -9.77 -7.94
CA TRP A 53 28.33 -10.76 -8.05
C TRP A 53 28.30 -11.67 -6.83
N TYR A 54 27.18 -11.65 -6.12
CA TYR A 54 26.96 -12.42 -4.90
C TYR A 54 26.45 -13.81 -5.27
N ARG A 55 27.23 -14.85 -5.00
CA ARG A 55 26.92 -16.22 -5.47
C ARG A 55 25.66 -16.78 -4.83
N ASP A 56 25.38 -16.42 -3.58
CA ASP A 56 24.26 -16.96 -2.82
C ASP A 56 22.96 -16.20 -3.11
N SER A 57 22.97 -14.85 -3.07
CA SER A 57 21.79 -14.02 -3.36
C SER A 57 21.51 -13.82 -4.86
N LYS A 58 22.50 -14.09 -5.72
CA LYS A 58 22.52 -13.79 -7.16
C LYS A 58 22.48 -12.30 -7.47
N GLU A 59 22.72 -11.44 -6.48
CA GLU A 59 22.73 -9.99 -6.67
C GLU A 59 23.95 -9.53 -7.44
N CYS A 60 23.74 -8.54 -8.31
CA CYS A 60 24.78 -7.88 -9.06
C CYS A 60 24.87 -6.42 -8.64
N VAL A 61 26.07 -5.95 -8.35
CA VAL A 61 26.34 -4.54 -8.03
C VAL A 61 27.38 -4.01 -8.99
N LEU A 62 27.06 -2.91 -9.66
CA LEU A 62 27.91 -2.24 -10.63
C LEU A 62 28.49 -0.97 -9.99
N ASN A 63 29.78 -0.75 -10.16
CA ASN A 63 30.51 0.36 -9.53
C ASN A 63 31.24 1.20 -10.59
N ASN A 64 31.24 2.52 -10.39
CA ASN A 64 31.97 3.48 -11.22
C ASN A 64 33.46 3.65 -10.84
N GLY A 65 33.94 2.89 -9.85
CA GLY A 65 35.34 2.82 -9.41
C GLY A 65 36.00 1.46 -9.65
N ASN A 66 37.33 1.40 -9.62
CA ASN A 66 38.12 0.17 -9.75
C ASN A 66 39.04 -0.06 -8.53
N SER A 67 39.79 -1.17 -8.50
CA SER A 67 40.67 -1.50 -7.37
C SER A 67 41.84 -0.54 -7.17
N LYS A 68 42.22 0.24 -8.19
CA LYS A 68 43.28 1.25 -8.06
C LYS A 68 42.76 2.53 -7.42
N GLU A 69 41.52 2.89 -7.74
CA GLU A 69 40.86 4.10 -7.22
C GLU A 69 40.34 3.87 -5.79
N ASN A 70 39.75 2.70 -5.53
CA ASN A 70 39.04 2.40 -4.28
C ASN A 70 39.59 1.16 -3.57
N GLY A 71 40.87 0.84 -3.78
CA GLY A 71 41.52 -0.34 -3.23
C GLY A 71 41.56 -0.40 -1.71
N GLU A 72 41.46 0.75 -1.04
CA GLU A 72 41.38 0.81 0.42
C GLU A 72 40.06 0.27 0.97
N PHE A 73 39.00 0.24 0.15
CA PHE A 73 37.68 -0.31 0.50
C PHE A 73 37.52 -1.79 0.12
N LEU A 74 38.58 -2.40 -0.42
CA LEU A 74 38.59 -3.79 -0.86
C LEU A 74 39.11 -4.72 0.25
N PHE A 75 38.20 -5.32 1.04
CA PHE A 75 38.55 -6.20 2.18
C PHE A 75 38.19 -7.67 1.93
N SER A 76 38.81 -8.63 2.63
CA SER A 76 38.56 -10.07 2.41
C SER A 76 37.23 -10.56 3.01
N THR A 77 36.43 -11.32 2.26
CA THR A 77 35.17 -11.97 2.73
C THR A 77 35.36 -13.14 3.70
N LYS A 78 36.59 -13.49 4.07
CA LYS A 78 36.86 -14.70 4.89
C LYS A 78 36.17 -14.66 6.26
N GLU A 79 35.85 -13.46 6.74
CA GLU A 79 35.22 -13.25 8.05
C GLU A 79 33.69 -13.14 7.99
N SER A 80 33.11 -12.73 6.83
CA SER A 80 31.65 -12.57 6.70
C SER A 80 30.95 -13.85 6.22
N GLY A 81 31.68 -14.77 5.59
CA GLY A 81 31.12 -16.01 5.03
C GLY A 81 30.47 -15.86 3.65
N ASP A 82 30.36 -14.63 3.15
CA ASP A 82 29.74 -14.37 1.84
C ASP A 82 30.67 -14.75 0.69
N LYS A 83 30.07 -15.34 -0.34
CA LYS A 83 30.76 -15.70 -1.58
C LYS A 83 30.49 -14.63 -2.64
N VAL A 84 31.46 -13.75 -2.85
CA VAL A 84 31.35 -12.64 -3.80
C VAL A 84 32.46 -12.73 -4.84
N ASP A 85 32.10 -12.57 -6.10
CA ASP A 85 33.04 -12.45 -7.21
C ASP A 85 33.18 -10.98 -7.62
N TYR A 86 34.40 -10.46 -7.56
CA TYR A 86 34.73 -9.11 -8.01
C TYR A 86 35.36 -9.14 -9.41
N TYR A 87 34.89 -8.25 -10.28
CA TYR A 87 35.33 -8.17 -11.66
C TYR A 87 35.75 -6.74 -12.02
N GLU A 88 36.86 -6.61 -12.73
CA GLU A 88 37.30 -5.32 -13.26
C GLU A 88 37.01 -5.20 -14.76
N ASN A 89 36.48 -4.04 -15.14
CA ASN A 89 36.26 -3.68 -16.53
C ASN A 89 37.54 -3.10 -17.16
N ILE A 90 38.45 -4.01 -17.53
CA ILE A 90 39.69 -3.68 -18.23
C ILE A 90 39.50 -3.23 -19.69
N CYS A 91 38.27 -3.26 -20.21
CA CYS A 91 37.99 -2.87 -21.60
C CYS A 91 38.01 -1.35 -21.82
N LEU A 92 37.94 -0.57 -20.73
CA LEU A 92 37.93 0.90 -20.77
C LEU A 92 39.27 1.52 -21.19
N ASP A 93 40.38 0.84 -20.91
CA ASP A 93 41.73 1.31 -21.28
C ASP A 93 41.99 1.19 -22.80
N SER A 94 41.23 0.33 -23.49
CA SER A 94 41.33 0.14 -24.94
C SER A 94 40.58 1.21 -25.74
N GLN A 95 39.55 1.84 -25.16
CA GLN A 95 38.69 2.81 -25.85
C GLN A 95 39.26 4.23 -25.84
N LYS A 96 40.14 4.57 -24.90
CA LYS A 96 40.81 5.89 -24.83
C LYS A 96 41.79 6.19 -25.97
N LYS A 97 42.10 5.22 -26.83
CA LYS A 97 43.04 5.43 -27.96
C LYS A 97 42.36 5.82 -29.28
N ASP A 98 41.03 5.72 -29.36
CA ASP A 98 40.29 5.95 -30.61
C ASP A 98 39.42 7.22 -30.58
N GLU A 99 39.33 7.92 -29.43
CA GLU A 99 38.43 9.08 -29.24
C GLU A 99 39.08 10.46 -29.43
N GLU A 100 40.38 10.56 -29.75
CA GLU A 100 41.04 11.86 -29.98
C GLU A 100 40.89 12.42 -31.42
N GLU A 101 40.17 11.74 -32.34
CA GLU A 101 40.11 12.17 -33.75
C GLU A 101 38.69 12.31 -34.36
N SER A 102 37.67 12.59 -33.54
CA SER A 102 36.36 13.00 -34.08
C SER A 102 35.66 14.04 -33.20
N SER A 103 36.14 15.28 -33.28
CA SER A 103 35.33 16.44 -32.93
C SER A 103 34.28 16.66 -34.04
N GLY A 104 33.12 16.05 -33.89
CA GLY A 104 31.94 16.27 -34.71
C GLY A 104 30.78 16.79 -33.87
N GLU A 105 30.53 18.10 -33.99
CA GLU A 105 29.28 18.83 -33.73
C GLU A 105 28.33 18.29 -32.65
N GLU A 106 28.35 18.94 -31.47
CA GLU A 106 27.21 18.95 -30.54
C GLU A 106 25.99 19.59 -31.23
N PRO A 107 24.80 18.96 -31.19
CA PRO A 107 23.57 19.67 -31.48
C PRO A 107 23.20 20.57 -30.29
N ASP A 108 23.05 21.86 -30.59
CA ASP A 108 22.61 22.92 -29.70
C ASP A 108 21.19 22.66 -29.13
N VAL A 109 21.03 23.06 -27.87
CA VAL A 109 19.98 22.74 -26.91
C VAL A 109 18.86 23.77 -26.98
N ASN A 110 17.60 23.35 -27.16
CA ASN A 110 16.47 23.90 -26.39
C ASN A 110 15.14 23.19 -26.71
N GLU A 111 14.98 21.95 -26.26
CA GLU A 111 13.65 21.50 -25.87
C GLU A 111 13.69 21.33 -24.36
N LYS A 112 13.33 22.40 -23.63
CA LYS A 112 13.20 22.32 -22.17
C LYS A 112 12.27 21.14 -21.88
N ALA A 113 12.79 20.13 -21.17
CA ALA A 113 12.01 18.95 -20.82
C ALA A 113 10.71 19.43 -20.17
N LYS A 114 9.60 19.02 -20.79
CA LYS A 114 8.26 19.48 -20.46
C LYS A 114 7.97 19.13 -18.99
N GLU A 115 7.50 20.12 -18.25
CA GLU A 115 7.06 19.92 -16.87
C GLU A 115 5.61 19.46 -16.85
N ILE A 116 5.25 18.74 -15.79
CA ILE A 116 3.88 18.32 -15.54
C ILE A 116 2.99 19.55 -15.32
N GLY A 117 1.78 19.58 -15.88
CA GLY A 117 0.81 20.64 -15.61
C GLY A 117 0.13 20.45 -14.25
N GLU A 118 -0.53 21.49 -13.74
CA GLU A 118 -1.19 21.44 -12.41
C GLU A 118 -2.27 20.35 -12.32
N LYS A 119 -3.01 20.11 -13.40
CA LYS A 119 -4.04 19.08 -13.44
C LYS A 119 -3.44 17.68 -13.45
N GLU A 120 -2.36 17.49 -14.19
CA GLU A 120 -1.66 16.21 -14.26
C GLU A 120 -0.92 15.92 -12.94
N GLN A 121 -0.54 16.94 -12.16
CA GLN A 121 -0.02 16.72 -10.81
C GLN A 121 -1.05 16.09 -9.86
N GLU A 122 -2.35 16.29 -10.08
CA GLU A 122 -3.39 15.63 -9.29
C GLU A 122 -3.39 14.10 -9.48
N CYS A 123 -2.74 13.60 -10.53
CA CYS A 123 -2.50 12.17 -10.71
C CYS A 123 -1.49 11.61 -9.72
N PHE A 124 -0.65 12.45 -9.13
CA PHE A 124 0.46 12.01 -8.30
C PHE A 124 0.21 12.27 -6.84
N ARG A 125 0.32 11.21 -6.06
CA ARG A 125 0.38 11.31 -4.61
C ARG A 125 1.83 11.19 -4.16
N THR A 126 2.33 12.20 -3.45
CA THR A 126 3.74 12.28 -3.06
C THR A 126 3.93 12.07 -1.55
N TYR A 127 4.87 11.22 -1.19
CA TYR A 127 5.31 10.92 0.15
C TYR A 127 6.75 11.42 0.30
N GLN A 128 6.91 12.48 1.09
CA GLN A 128 8.22 13.07 1.33
C GLN A 128 9.09 12.17 2.20
N ASN A 129 10.39 12.22 1.97
CA ASN A 129 11.38 11.44 2.70
C ASN A 129 11.08 9.93 2.69
N ARG A 130 10.68 9.43 1.53
CA ARG A 130 10.32 8.03 1.31
C ARG A 130 10.91 7.54 0.00
N SER A 131 11.26 6.26 -0.04
CA SER A 131 11.82 5.58 -1.20
C SER A 131 11.23 4.18 -1.31
N LEU A 132 10.96 3.72 -2.53
CA LEU A 132 10.65 2.33 -2.79
C LEU A 132 11.94 1.63 -3.26
N VAL A 133 12.64 0.97 -2.34
CA VAL A 133 13.96 0.40 -2.63
C VAL A 133 13.86 -0.91 -3.40
N GLY A 134 14.90 -1.22 -4.17
CA GLY A 134 15.00 -2.50 -4.89
C GLY A 134 14.37 -2.52 -6.28
N PHE A 135 13.74 -1.43 -6.72
CA PHE A 135 13.14 -1.28 -8.05
C PHE A 135 13.70 -0.04 -8.76
N ALA A 136 14.11 -0.23 -10.02
CA ALA A 136 14.59 0.84 -10.89
C ALA A 136 14.49 0.39 -12.35
N ASP A 137 13.30 0.56 -12.93
CA ASP A 137 13.04 0.16 -14.32
C ASP A 137 13.71 1.14 -15.30
N GLU A 138 13.61 2.44 -15.02
CA GLU A 138 14.30 3.50 -15.76
C GLU A 138 14.85 4.57 -14.82
N VAL A 139 16.08 5.04 -15.06
CA VAL A 139 16.70 6.14 -14.32
C VAL A 139 16.97 7.31 -15.25
N LYS A 140 16.51 8.50 -14.87
CA LYS A 140 16.72 9.76 -15.60
C LYS A 140 17.46 10.76 -14.74
N ASN A 141 18.52 11.33 -15.30
CA ASN A 141 19.33 12.36 -14.65
C ASN A 141 18.91 13.75 -15.10
N ASP A 142 19.37 14.77 -14.36
CA ASP A 142 19.20 16.19 -14.68
C ASP A 142 17.72 16.62 -14.84
N LEU A 143 16.81 15.92 -14.15
CA LEU A 143 15.40 16.28 -14.07
C LEU A 143 15.12 16.97 -12.74
N ASN A 144 14.28 18.01 -12.76
CA ASN A 144 13.64 18.46 -11.53
C ASN A 144 12.45 17.55 -11.18
N HIS A 145 11.94 17.67 -9.95
CA HIS A 145 10.82 16.83 -9.48
C HIS A 145 9.59 16.90 -10.42
N ARG A 146 9.22 18.07 -10.94
CA ARG A 146 8.07 18.21 -11.87
C ARG A 146 8.32 17.51 -13.21
N GLN A 147 9.55 17.53 -13.71
CA GLN A 147 9.94 16.82 -14.92
C GLN A 147 9.96 15.31 -14.70
N CYS A 148 10.38 14.87 -13.51
CA CYS A 148 10.31 13.46 -13.09
C CYS A 148 8.86 12.93 -13.12
N LEU A 149 7.94 13.65 -12.47
CA LEU A 149 6.51 13.32 -12.50
C LEU A 149 5.95 13.30 -13.93
N TYR A 150 6.34 14.27 -14.77
CA TYR A 150 5.91 14.30 -16.17
C TYR A 150 6.41 13.10 -16.98
N ALA A 151 7.66 12.69 -16.76
CA ALA A 151 8.25 11.54 -17.42
C ALA A 151 7.47 10.26 -17.11
N CYS A 152 7.06 10.08 -15.85
CA CYS A 152 6.20 8.97 -15.44
C CYS A 152 4.79 9.09 -16.01
N TYR A 153 4.18 10.26 -15.92
CA TYR A 153 2.83 10.52 -16.44
C TYR A 153 2.70 10.16 -17.92
N SER A 154 3.75 10.47 -18.69
CA SER A 154 3.78 10.25 -20.14
C SER A 154 4.17 8.81 -20.51
N CYS A 155 4.54 7.97 -19.54
CA CYS A 155 5.02 6.61 -19.75
C CYS A 155 3.89 5.60 -19.54
N ASN A 156 3.22 5.21 -20.63
CA ASN A 156 2.15 4.21 -20.59
C ASN A 156 2.63 2.79 -20.95
N ASP A 157 3.78 2.65 -21.61
CA ASP A 157 4.36 1.39 -22.07
C ASP A 157 5.90 1.42 -22.16
N CYS A 158 6.54 2.37 -21.45
CA CYS A 158 7.97 2.64 -21.60
C CYS A 158 8.89 1.81 -20.69
N LEU A 159 8.32 1.09 -19.71
CA LEU A 159 9.06 0.24 -18.76
C LEU A 159 8.89 -1.23 -19.19
N ASP A 160 9.59 -1.63 -20.25
CA ASP A 160 9.49 -2.98 -20.84
C ASP A 160 8.07 -3.42 -21.23
N GLY A 161 7.25 -2.45 -21.66
CA GLY A 161 5.86 -2.65 -22.06
C GLY A 161 4.84 -2.37 -20.94
N ASP A 162 5.32 -2.07 -19.73
CA ASP A 162 4.48 -1.65 -18.61
C ASP A 162 4.43 -0.12 -18.46
N PRO A 163 3.32 0.39 -17.89
CA PRO A 163 3.22 1.80 -17.53
C PRO A 163 4.09 2.16 -16.33
N CYS A 164 4.43 3.45 -16.21
CA CYS A 164 4.97 3.98 -14.96
C CYS A 164 3.86 4.17 -13.93
N ASN A 165 3.98 3.45 -12.81
CA ASN A 165 3.05 3.48 -11.70
C ASN A 165 3.59 4.28 -10.51
N SER A 166 4.90 4.45 -10.37
CA SER A 166 5.47 5.34 -9.37
C SER A 166 6.85 5.87 -9.74
N VAL A 167 7.30 6.90 -9.01
CA VAL A 167 8.65 7.47 -9.13
C VAL A 167 9.29 7.66 -7.76
N THR A 168 10.62 7.58 -7.73
CA THR A 168 11.44 8.06 -6.61
C THR A 168 12.37 9.14 -7.12
N TYR A 169 12.27 10.34 -6.55
CA TYR A 169 13.07 11.51 -6.94
C TYR A 169 14.11 11.83 -5.86
N TYR A 170 15.40 11.79 -6.21
CA TYR A 170 16.52 12.17 -5.34
C TYR A 170 16.82 13.65 -5.49
N ARG A 171 16.48 14.45 -4.46
CA ARG A 171 16.52 15.92 -4.52
C ARG A 171 17.91 16.48 -4.83
N GLU A 172 18.93 15.97 -4.15
CA GLU A 172 20.30 16.49 -4.27
C GLU A 172 20.98 16.09 -5.58
N ARG A 173 20.61 14.92 -6.11
CA ARG A 173 21.21 14.36 -7.33
C ARG A 173 20.46 14.71 -8.60
N GLN A 174 19.24 15.26 -8.48
CA GLN A 174 18.34 15.49 -9.62
C GLN A 174 18.11 14.20 -10.43
N GLU A 175 18.07 13.07 -9.73
CA GLU A 175 17.90 11.74 -10.28
C GLU A 175 16.45 11.30 -10.07
N CYS A 176 15.84 10.77 -11.13
CA CYS A 176 14.46 10.32 -11.17
C CYS A 176 14.44 8.84 -11.54
N ILE A 177 13.98 8.01 -10.61
CA ILE A 177 13.77 6.58 -10.85
C ILE A 177 12.29 6.39 -11.17
N LEU A 178 11.97 5.84 -12.34
CA LEU A 178 10.63 5.45 -12.75
C LEU A 178 10.48 3.95 -12.53
N THR A 179 9.31 3.53 -12.04
CA THR A 179 9.01 2.11 -11.87
C THR A 179 7.54 1.75 -12.16
N SER A 180 7.34 0.53 -12.63
CA SER A 180 6.03 -0.11 -12.79
C SER A 180 5.49 -0.65 -11.46
N GLU A 181 6.29 -0.63 -10.39
CA GLU A 181 5.92 -1.12 -9.07
C GLU A 181 5.30 -0.02 -8.19
N THR A 182 4.60 -0.43 -7.12
CA THR A 182 3.94 0.46 -6.15
C THR A 182 4.29 0.09 -4.72
N LYS A 183 4.11 1.01 -3.76
CA LYS A 183 4.33 0.68 -2.34
C LYS A 183 3.33 -0.35 -1.84
N ARG A 184 2.15 -0.45 -2.45
CA ARG A 184 1.13 -1.42 -2.04
C ARG A 184 1.63 -2.84 -2.22
N ASP A 185 2.25 -3.08 -3.37
CA ASP A 185 2.69 -4.42 -3.75
C ASP A 185 3.98 -4.82 -3.00
N HIS A 186 4.78 -3.82 -2.59
CA HIS A 186 6.07 -4.01 -1.90
C HIS A 186 6.25 -3.10 -0.68
N ASN A 187 5.29 -3.11 0.24
CA ASN A 187 5.30 -2.21 1.40
C ASN A 187 6.49 -2.45 2.34
N ASP A 188 7.04 -3.66 2.35
CA ASP A 188 8.27 -4.02 3.07
C ASP A 188 9.52 -3.32 2.52
N LEU A 189 9.47 -2.87 1.27
CA LEU A 189 10.54 -2.12 0.59
C LEU A 189 10.27 -0.62 0.55
N PHE A 190 9.16 -0.17 1.13
CA PHE A 190 8.82 1.24 1.23
C PHE A 190 9.37 1.84 2.53
N VAL A 191 10.50 2.54 2.42
CA VAL A 191 11.32 2.94 3.57
C VAL A 191 11.45 4.45 3.70
N LEU A 192 11.83 4.89 4.89
CA LEU A 192 12.28 6.25 5.18
C LEU A 192 13.61 6.52 4.49
N ASP A 193 13.67 7.60 3.70
CA ASP A 193 14.90 8.09 3.08
C ASP A 193 14.83 9.62 2.97
N SER A 194 15.67 10.33 3.71
CA SER A 194 15.62 11.79 3.82
C SER A 194 16.01 12.55 2.55
N GLU A 195 16.65 11.88 1.58
CA GLU A 195 17.11 12.50 0.34
C GLU A 195 16.09 12.42 -0.80
N THR A 196 15.04 11.61 -0.61
CA THR A 196 14.09 11.26 -1.68
C THR A 196 12.68 11.74 -1.40
N ASP A 197 11.92 11.89 -2.48
CA ASP A 197 10.47 11.99 -2.46
C ASP A 197 9.90 10.90 -3.38
N TYR A 198 8.98 10.09 -2.87
CA TYR A 198 8.32 9.02 -3.62
C TYR A 198 6.94 9.50 -4.09
N SER A 199 6.56 9.23 -5.34
CA SER A 199 5.24 9.61 -5.87
C SER A 199 4.56 8.49 -6.65
N GLU A 200 3.31 8.16 -6.30
CA GLU A 200 2.48 7.18 -7.00
C GLU A 200 1.58 7.84 -8.05
N ASN A 201 1.53 7.26 -9.25
CA ASN A 201 0.71 7.69 -10.38
C ASN A 201 -0.65 6.99 -10.37
N SER A 202 -1.66 7.64 -9.81
CA SER A 202 -3.05 7.15 -9.73
C SER A 202 -3.86 7.29 -11.03
N CYS A 203 -3.32 7.97 -12.05
CA CYS A 203 -4.02 8.15 -13.32
C CYS A 203 -3.86 6.98 -14.29
N ASN A 204 -2.97 6.03 -14.00
CA ASN A 204 -2.90 4.79 -14.75
C ASN A 204 -4.05 3.86 -14.34
N ASP A 205 -4.77 3.28 -15.31
CA ASP A 205 -5.91 2.40 -15.01
C ASP A 205 -5.49 1.12 -14.24
N ALA A 206 -4.21 0.72 -14.33
CA ALA A 206 -3.61 -0.33 -13.49
C ALA A 206 -3.38 0.12 -12.03
N ALA A 207 -3.24 1.43 -11.80
CA ALA A 207 -3.02 2.08 -10.52
C ALA A 207 -4.30 2.72 -9.94
N LYS A 208 -5.44 2.66 -10.64
CA LYS A 208 -6.77 3.03 -10.12
C LYS A 208 -7.23 2.01 -9.08
N ILE A 209 -6.67 2.15 -7.89
CA ILE A 209 -7.23 1.59 -6.68
C ILE A 209 -8.19 2.64 -6.16
N PRO A 210 -9.40 2.27 -5.72
CA PRO A 210 -10.15 3.16 -4.87
C PRO A 210 -9.41 3.20 -3.52
N GLU A 211 -8.43 4.10 -3.42
CA GLU A 211 -7.62 4.30 -2.23
C GLU A 211 -8.49 4.98 -1.17
N CYS A 212 -8.49 4.42 0.04
CA CYS A 212 -9.13 5.04 1.17
C CYS A 212 -8.31 6.28 1.59
N ALA A 213 -8.73 7.49 1.17
CA ALA A 213 -7.98 8.74 1.37
C ALA A 213 -7.67 9.10 2.84
N GLU A 214 -8.58 8.78 3.77
CA GLU A 214 -8.34 8.92 5.20
C GLU A 214 -9.30 7.99 5.93
N ILE A 215 -8.76 7.13 6.79
CA ILE A 215 -9.55 6.26 7.66
C ILE A 215 -9.27 6.65 9.10
N SER A 216 -10.35 6.94 9.84
CA SER A 216 -10.29 7.03 11.29
C SER A 216 -10.98 5.81 11.90
N LEU A 217 -10.20 4.97 12.60
CA LEU A 217 -10.70 3.81 13.34
C LEU A 217 -10.65 4.08 14.84
N THR A 218 -11.77 3.85 15.51
CA THR A 218 -11.83 3.87 16.97
C THR A 218 -12.13 2.47 17.47
N PHE A 219 -11.22 1.91 18.25
CA PHE A 219 -11.39 0.63 18.92
C PHE A 219 -11.87 0.84 20.35
N VAL A 220 -13.05 0.32 20.68
CA VAL A 220 -13.56 0.31 22.06
C VAL A 220 -13.40 -1.10 22.60
N ILE A 221 -12.52 -1.29 23.58
CA ILE A 221 -12.15 -2.60 24.13
C ILE A 221 -12.72 -2.79 25.54
N ASP A 222 -13.28 -3.98 25.80
CA ASP A 222 -13.73 -4.38 27.14
C ASP A 222 -12.55 -4.73 28.05
N GLY A 223 -12.23 -3.79 28.96
CA GLY A 223 -11.16 -3.92 29.95
C GLY A 223 -11.60 -4.46 31.31
N SER A 224 -12.84 -4.94 31.43
CA SER A 224 -13.43 -5.39 32.69
C SER A 224 -12.92 -6.76 33.14
N ASP A 225 -13.26 -7.16 34.37
CA ASP A 225 -12.95 -8.47 34.95
C ASP A 225 -13.70 -9.63 34.27
N SER A 226 -14.76 -9.35 33.49
CA SER A 226 -15.44 -10.39 32.70
C SER A 226 -14.66 -10.81 31.46
N THR A 227 -13.69 -10.02 31.02
CA THR A 227 -12.75 -10.38 29.95
C THR A 227 -11.55 -11.06 30.59
N SER A 228 -11.22 -12.29 30.19
CA SER A 228 -10.00 -12.93 30.67
C SER A 228 -8.75 -12.21 30.12
N THR A 229 -7.61 -12.33 30.80
CA THR A 229 -6.36 -11.72 30.31
C THR A 229 -5.98 -12.27 28.93
N GLU A 230 -6.21 -13.56 28.66
CA GLU A 230 -5.97 -14.15 27.34
C GLU A 230 -6.88 -13.55 26.26
N GLN A 231 -8.16 -13.35 26.57
CA GLN A 231 -9.11 -12.69 25.67
C GLN A 231 -8.70 -11.25 25.37
N PHE A 232 -8.25 -10.51 26.39
CA PHE A 232 -7.77 -9.15 26.23
C PHE A 232 -6.55 -9.08 25.30
N GLU A 233 -5.56 -9.97 25.51
CA GLU A 233 -4.40 -10.07 24.62
C GLU A 233 -4.78 -10.48 23.18
N ASN A 234 -5.79 -11.34 23.01
CA ASN A 234 -6.32 -11.69 21.69
C ASN A 234 -6.94 -10.48 20.97
N VAL A 235 -7.67 -9.63 21.69
CA VAL A 235 -8.21 -8.38 21.14
C VAL A 235 -7.08 -7.47 20.65
N LYS A 236 -6.02 -7.29 21.44
CA LYS A 236 -4.85 -6.50 21.01
C LYS A 236 -4.22 -7.07 19.74
N ARG A 237 -3.98 -8.38 19.68
CA ARG A 237 -3.44 -9.03 18.46
C ARG A 237 -4.33 -8.81 17.24
N ASN A 238 -5.65 -8.85 17.41
CA ASN A 238 -6.59 -8.61 16.32
C ASN A 238 -6.61 -7.14 15.88
N ILE A 239 -6.53 -6.20 16.81
CA ILE A 239 -6.38 -4.78 16.51
C ILE A 239 -5.11 -4.57 15.67
N ALA A 240 -3.97 -5.14 16.06
CA ALA A 240 -2.73 -5.07 15.28
C ALA A 240 -2.91 -5.62 13.85
N LYS A 241 -3.54 -6.79 13.71
CA LYS A 241 -3.82 -7.38 12.39
C LYS A 241 -4.73 -6.51 11.52
N ILE A 242 -5.79 -5.92 12.10
CA ILE A 242 -6.70 -5.01 11.39
C ILE A 242 -5.94 -3.77 10.94
N VAL A 243 -5.22 -3.12 11.85
CA VAL A 243 -4.46 -1.90 11.58
C VAL A 243 -3.42 -2.13 10.49
N ARG A 244 -2.61 -3.19 10.60
CA ARG A 244 -1.61 -3.57 9.59
C ARG A 244 -2.24 -3.79 8.22
N THR A 245 -3.39 -4.44 8.17
CA THR A 245 -4.07 -4.67 6.89
C THR A 245 -4.65 -3.39 6.33
N MET A 246 -5.37 -2.61 7.15
CA MET A 246 -6.00 -1.36 6.71
C MET A 246 -4.98 -0.34 6.25
N GLN A 247 -3.83 -0.22 6.92
CA GLN A 247 -2.72 0.64 6.51
C GLN A 247 -2.27 0.39 5.07
N LYS A 248 -2.26 -0.87 4.60
CA LYS A 248 -1.89 -1.19 3.20
C LYS A 248 -2.88 -0.64 2.18
N HIS A 249 -4.09 -0.29 2.60
CA HIS A 249 -5.18 0.16 1.74
C HIS A 249 -5.58 1.61 2.00
N THR A 250 -4.91 2.29 2.93
CA THR A 250 -5.22 3.68 3.26
C THR A 250 -3.98 4.54 3.32
N ASP A 251 -4.22 5.76 2.93
CA ASP A 251 -3.36 6.91 2.89
C ASP A 251 -2.92 7.39 4.27
N THR A 252 -3.91 7.52 5.14
CA THR A 252 -3.78 8.07 6.48
C THR A 252 -4.70 7.25 7.36
N LEU A 253 -4.11 6.51 8.29
CA LEU A 253 -4.86 5.75 9.27
C LEU A 253 -4.73 6.42 10.63
N ILE A 254 -5.82 7.02 11.09
CA ILE A 254 -5.91 7.64 12.42
C ILE A 254 -6.56 6.65 13.37
N LEU A 255 -5.88 6.34 14.46
CA LEU A 255 -6.28 5.32 15.41
C LEU A 255 -6.61 5.92 16.77
N SER A 256 -7.72 5.47 17.35
CA SER A 256 -8.02 5.70 18.76
C SER A 256 -8.35 4.37 19.43
N ILE A 257 -7.90 4.18 20.68
CA ILE A 257 -8.15 2.97 21.48
C ILE A 257 -8.70 3.39 22.83
N VAL A 258 -9.98 3.08 23.07
CA VAL A 258 -10.67 3.36 24.32
C VAL A 258 -10.89 2.06 25.07
N GLN A 259 -10.46 1.98 26.32
CA GLN A 259 -10.73 0.84 27.19
C GLN A 259 -11.89 1.15 28.14
N VAL A 260 -12.86 0.24 28.26
CA VAL A 260 -14.04 0.43 29.12
C VAL A 260 -14.08 -0.62 30.22
N ALA A 261 -14.19 -0.16 31.46
CA ALA A 261 -14.44 -0.99 32.64
C ALA A 261 -15.33 -0.20 33.63
N ASN A 262 -14.85 0.01 34.86
CA ASN A 262 -15.52 0.86 35.86
C ASN A 262 -15.67 2.32 35.39
N LYS A 263 -14.73 2.76 34.56
CA LYS A 263 -14.62 4.04 33.85
C LYS A 263 -14.10 3.74 32.44
N PHE A 264 -14.19 4.70 31.53
CA PHE A 264 -13.45 4.62 30.28
C PHE A 264 -12.06 5.25 30.43
N PHE A 265 -11.11 4.72 29.68
CA PHE A 265 -9.73 5.18 29.63
C PHE A 265 -9.33 5.37 28.17
N MET A 266 -8.85 6.56 27.84
CA MET A 266 -8.31 6.84 26.52
C MET A 266 -6.87 6.33 26.49
N GLU A 267 -6.66 5.14 25.92
CA GLU A 267 -5.32 4.53 25.86
C GLU A 267 -4.51 5.09 24.68
N LEU A 268 -5.19 5.41 23.58
CA LEU A 268 -4.61 6.04 22.39
C LEU A 268 -5.62 7.02 21.79
N GLU A 269 -5.22 8.27 21.54
CA GLU A 269 -6.10 9.32 21.01
C GLU A 269 -5.53 9.88 19.72
N GLY A 270 -6.25 9.72 18.60
CA GLY A 270 -5.92 10.38 17.33
C GLY A 270 -4.52 10.04 16.79
N PHE A 271 -4.02 8.84 17.05
CA PHE A 271 -2.68 8.42 16.64
C PHE A 271 -2.62 8.21 15.13
N ALA A 272 -1.86 9.05 14.44
CA ALA A 272 -1.55 8.84 13.03
C ALA A 272 -0.57 7.66 12.90
N PHE A 273 -1.01 6.60 12.26
CA PHE A 273 -0.19 5.41 12.06
C PHE A 273 0.90 5.70 11.03
N GLU A 274 2.16 5.66 11.48
CA GLU A 274 3.34 5.89 10.63
C GLU A 274 4.30 4.69 10.62
N ASP A 275 4.40 3.98 11.75
CA ASP A 275 5.35 2.89 11.95
C ASP A 275 4.69 1.71 12.67
N GLU A 276 4.87 0.52 12.09
CA GLU A 276 4.28 -0.72 12.61
C GLU A 276 4.90 -1.13 13.95
N SER A 277 6.22 -1.01 14.09
CA SER A 277 6.94 -1.44 15.31
C SER A 277 6.54 -0.58 16.51
N TYR A 278 6.51 0.75 16.33
CA TYR A 278 6.08 1.69 17.34
C TYR A 278 4.62 1.47 17.75
N PHE A 279 3.73 1.18 16.79
CA PHE A 279 2.34 0.87 17.10
C PHE A 279 2.20 -0.43 17.90
N GLU A 280 2.93 -1.50 17.52
CA GLU A 280 2.91 -2.76 18.27
C GLU A 280 3.47 -2.61 19.69
N GLU A 281 4.55 -1.83 19.88
CA GLU A 281 5.09 -1.49 21.20
C GLU A 281 4.05 -0.71 22.03
N THR A 282 3.44 0.32 21.46
CA THR A 282 2.39 1.10 22.11
C THR A 282 1.21 0.21 22.53
N LEU A 283 0.79 -0.71 21.66
CA LEU A 283 -0.30 -1.64 21.94
C LEU A 283 0.09 -2.66 23.03
N ALA A 284 1.34 -3.10 23.08
CA ALA A 284 1.84 -4.01 24.10
C ALA A 284 1.81 -3.38 25.50
N GLU A 285 2.04 -2.07 25.63
CA GLU A 285 1.99 -1.33 26.89
C GLU A 285 0.58 -1.19 27.48
N ILE A 286 -0.46 -1.31 26.66
CA ILE A 286 -1.85 -1.24 27.12
C ILE A 286 -2.17 -2.43 28.03
N SER A 287 -2.35 -2.12 29.32
CA SER A 287 -2.71 -3.08 30.35
C SER A 287 -4.22 -3.11 30.60
N GLN A 288 -4.74 -4.29 30.93
CA GLN A 288 -6.15 -4.46 31.30
C GLN A 288 -6.48 -3.70 32.60
N ARG A 289 -7.46 -2.80 32.56
CA ARG A 289 -7.82 -1.89 33.67
C ARG A 289 -8.58 -2.58 34.79
N ARG A 290 -9.24 -3.71 34.49
CA ARG A 290 -10.03 -4.52 35.43
C ARG A 290 -11.24 -3.78 36.01
N GLY A 291 -12.10 -4.51 36.71
CA GLY A 291 -13.30 -4.01 37.37
C GLY A 291 -14.61 -4.36 36.69
N VAL A 292 -15.69 -3.68 37.06
CA VAL A 292 -17.04 -3.94 36.56
C VAL A 292 -17.29 -3.10 35.31
N LEU A 293 -17.72 -3.75 34.23
CA LEU A 293 -18.14 -3.06 33.03
C LEU A 293 -19.36 -2.17 33.31
N LYS A 294 -19.19 -0.86 33.15
CA LYS A 294 -20.29 0.11 33.24
C LYS A 294 -20.61 0.68 31.86
N ILE A 295 -21.77 0.31 31.37
CA ILE A 295 -22.25 0.64 30.02
C ILE A 295 -22.42 2.16 29.84
N ASP A 296 -22.86 2.88 30.86
CA ASP A 296 -23.05 4.33 30.81
C ASP A 296 -21.74 5.09 30.46
N ASN A 297 -20.58 4.48 30.71
CA ASN A 297 -19.30 5.06 30.29
C ASN A 297 -19.10 5.00 28.77
N VAL A 298 -19.74 4.04 28.09
CA VAL A 298 -19.73 3.95 26.62
C VAL A 298 -20.47 5.13 26.02
N GLU A 299 -21.58 5.57 26.62
CA GLU A 299 -22.32 6.75 26.13
C GLU A 299 -21.44 8.01 26.12
N GLY A 300 -20.68 8.24 27.20
CA GLY A 300 -19.75 9.37 27.27
C GLY A 300 -18.64 9.35 26.21
N ILE A 301 -18.24 8.15 25.76
CA ILE A 301 -17.29 7.96 24.66
C ILE A 301 -17.97 8.38 23.36
N LEU A 302 -19.15 7.82 23.09
CA LEU A 302 -19.94 8.03 21.88
C LEU A 302 -20.31 9.51 21.65
N ASP A 303 -20.51 10.26 22.73
CA ASP A 303 -20.80 11.69 22.67
C ASP A 303 -19.58 12.57 22.37
N SER A 304 -18.36 12.01 22.39
CA SER A 304 -17.15 12.78 22.10
C SER A 304 -17.00 13.13 20.61
N GLU A 305 -16.61 14.37 20.32
CA GLU A 305 -16.39 14.86 18.94
C GLU A 305 -15.31 14.05 18.20
N LEU A 306 -14.39 13.43 18.93
CA LEU A 306 -13.34 12.56 18.40
C LEU A 306 -13.91 11.37 17.63
N ILE A 307 -15.10 10.90 18.01
CA ILE A 307 -15.62 9.60 17.57
C ILE A 307 -16.65 9.74 16.45
N ARG A 308 -17.27 10.91 16.31
CA ARG A 308 -18.29 11.18 15.28
C ARG A 308 -17.85 10.95 13.85
N ARG A 309 -16.54 10.98 13.57
CA ARG A 309 -15.98 10.77 12.22
C ARG A 309 -15.36 9.40 12.00
N SER A 310 -15.27 8.58 13.05
CA SER A 310 -14.62 7.26 13.00
C SER A 310 -15.63 6.12 12.82
N ILE A 311 -15.23 5.00 12.21
CA ILE A 311 -15.94 3.73 12.41
C ILE A 311 -15.52 3.20 13.78
N ILE A 312 -16.52 2.95 14.62
CA ILE A 312 -16.31 2.43 15.96
C ILE A 312 -16.33 0.91 15.87
N THR A 313 -15.19 0.27 16.10
CA THR A 313 -15.12 -1.18 16.27
C THR A 313 -15.12 -1.50 17.75
N VAL A 314 -16.21 -2.09 18.23
CA VAL A 314 -16.40 -2.41 19.65
C VAL A 314 -16.08 -3.88 19.87
N PHE A 315 -15.04 -4.17 20.66
CA PHE A 315 -14.70 -5.51 21.12
C PHE A 315 -15.31 -5.73 22.50
N GLY A 316 -16.40 -6.49 22.54
CA GLY A 316 -17.20 -6.72 23.74
C GLY A 316 -17.06 -8.12 24.34
N GLY A 317 -16.87 -8.19 25.65
CA GLY A 317 -17.10 -9.42 26.41
C GLY A 317 -18.59 -9.81 26.42
N THR A 318 -18.91 -10.90 27.11
CA THR A 318 -20.27 -11.47 27.27
C THR A 318 -21.34 -10.46 27.70
N VAL A 319 -20.94 -9.37 28.36
CA VAL A 319 -21.83 -8.39 29.00
C VAL A 319 -22.32 -7.29 28.05
N LEU A 320 -21.67 -7.06 26.89
CA LEU A 320 -22.14 -6.06 25.91
C LEU A 320 -23.38 -6.50 25.10
N ARG A 321 -23.95 -7.69 25.38
CA ARG A 321 -25.22 -8.18 24.77
C ARG A 321 -26.49 -7.43 25.23
N ASN A 322 -26.34 -6.30 25.91
CA ASN A 322 -27.46 -5.55 26.43
C ASN A 322 -28.13 -4.74 25.31
N THR A 323 -29.43 -4.95 25.10
CA THR A 323 -30.28 -4.22 24.13
C THR A 323 -30.23 -2.70 24.26
N PHE A 324 -29.81 -2.20 25.43
CA PHE A 324 -29.60 -0.77 25.66
C PHE A 324 -28.46 -0.17 24.82
N ILE A 325 -27.33 -0.88 24.69
CA ILE A 325 -26.17 -0.39 23.90
C ILE A 325 -26.56 -0.28 22.44
N GLN A 326 -27.30 -1.27 21.95
CA GLN A 326 -27.72 -1.30 20.57
C GLN A 326 -28.57 -0.09 20.18
N ARG A 327 -29.48 0.37 21.05
CA ARG A 327 -30.27 1.58 20.77
C ARG A 327 -29.44 2.84 20.66
N GLN A 328 -28.36 2.95 21.44
CA GLN A 328 -27.45 4.10 21.36
C GLN A 328 -26.55 4.01 20.14
N LEU A 329 -26.06 2.79 19.84
CA LEU A 329 -25.29 2.54 18.63
C LEU A 329 -26.13 2.78 17.37
N ASP A 330 -27.44 2.46 17.37
CA ASP A 330 -28.35 2.76 16.25
C ASP A 330 -28.45 4.27 15.94
N MET A 331 -28.14 5.14 16.90
CA MET A 331 -28.06 6.60 16.67
C MET A 331 -26.76 7.02 15.97
N ILE A 332 -25.75 6.15 15.96
CA ILE A 332 -24.45 6.38 15.35
C ILE A 332 -24.43 5.61 14.04
N SER A 333 -24.33 6.36 12.95
CA SER A 333 -24.38 5.76 11.62
C SER A 333 -23.30 4.71 11.32
N LYS A 334 -22.27 4.49 12.16
CA LYS A 334 -21.08 3.73 11.74
C LYS A 334 -20.40 2.98 12.89
N PHE A 335 -20.79 1.74 13.14
CA PHE A 335 -20.12 0.87 14.11
C PHE A 335 -20.09 -0.61 13.66
N ILE A 336 -19.11 -1.34 14.15
CA ILE A 336 -18.97 -2.79 14.01
C ILE A 336 -18.87 -3.37 15.42
N LEU A 337 -19.81 -4.23 15.81
CA LEU A 337 -19.71 -4.96 17.07
C LEU A 337 -19.02 -6.32 16.83
N VAL A 338 -18.01 -6.60 17.65
CA VAL A 338 -17.26 -7.85 17.66
C VAL A 338 -17.38 -8.49 19.04
N SER A 339 -17.88 -9.72 19.10
CA SER A 339 -18.01 -10.46 20.36
C SER A 339 -16.76 -11.28 20.66
N ILE A 340 -16.26 -11.21 21.90
CA ILE A 340 -15.02 -11.85 22.38
C ILE A 340 -15.25 -13.27 22.96
N ASP A 341 -16.46 -13.83 22.88
CA ASP A 341 -16.72 -15.16 23.48
C ASP A 341 -16.23 -16.31 22.58
N ASN A 342 -15.40 -17.19 23.14
CA ASN A 342 -14.89 -18.39 22.47
C ASN A 342 -15.86 -19.59 22.61
N ASN A 343 -16.89 -19.50 23.46
CA ASN A 343 -17.74 -20.63 23.87
C ASN A 343 -19.17 -20.62 23.31
N ASP A 344 -19.53 -19.68 22.45
CA ASP A 344 -20.91 -19.60 21.96
C ASP A 344 -21.15 -20.48 20.73
N ASN A 345 -21.95 -21.53 20.95
CA ASN A 345 -22.75 -22.16 19.91
C ASN A 345 -23.40 -21.07 19.04
N GLU A 346 -23.28 -21.19 17.71
CA GLU A 346 -23.78 -20.24 16.71
C GLU A 346 -25.24 -19.77 16.92
N GLN A 347 -26.03 -20.50 17.72
CA GLN A 347 -27.46 -20.29 17.94
C GLN A 347 -27.84 -19.19 18.95
N ASN A 348 -26.90 -18.63 19.74
CA ASN A 348 -27.20 -17.60 20.74
C ASN A 348 -26.77 -16.17 20.35
N LEU A 349 -26.33 -15.96 19.10
CA LEU A 349 -25.96 -14.64 18.58
C LEU A 349 -27.21 -13.85 18.16
N GLN A 350 -28.04 -13.45 19.13
CA GLN A 350 -29.09 -12.47 18.88
C GLN A 350 -28.55 -11.06 19.13
N LEU A 351 -28.51 -10.30 18.03
CA LEU A 351 -28.46 -8.85 17.92
C LEU A 351 -27.14 -8.18 18.34
N VAL A 352 -26.35 -7.73 17.35
CA VAL A 352 -26.11 -6.30 17.04
C VAL A 352 -25.53 -6.21 15.60
N THR A 353 -25.97 -5.18 14.89
CA THR A 353 -26.09 -5.02 13.44
C THR A 353 -25.00 -4.12 12.85
N ASP A 354 -24.32 -4.56 11.79
CA ASP A 354 -23.90 -3.63 10.72
C ASP A 354 -25.17 -3.11 9.99
N TYR A 355 -25.07 -2.07 9.16
CA TYR A 355 -26.11 -1.68 8.21
C TYR A 355 -26.68 -2.87 7.39
N THR A 356 -25.99 -4.01 7.35
CA THR A 356 -26.37 -5.25 6.65
C THR A 356 -26.80 -6.44 7.53
N ASN A 357 -27.02 -6.27 8.85
CA ASN A 357 -27.45 -7.35 9.79
C ASN A 357 -26.45 -8.52 9.99
N ASN A 358 -25.16 -8.34 9.74
CA ASN A 358 -24.17 -9.41 9.93
C ASN A 358 -23.50 -9.36 11.31
N THR A 359 -23.55 -10.45 12.08
CA THR A 359 -22.76 -10.63 13.32
C THR A 359 -21.39 -11.23 13.00
N LEU A 360 -20.34 -10.69 13.61
CA LEU A 360 -18.96 -11.15 13.41
C LEU A 360 -18.39 -11.70 14.71
N GLN A 361 -17.87 -12.92 14.65
CA GLN A 361 -17.08 -13.51 15.72
C GLN A 361 -15.64 -13.01 15.65
N LEU A 362 -14.97 -12.94 16.81
CA LEU A 362 -13.58 -12.51 16.92
C LEU A 362 -12.59 -13.33 16.08
N ASN A 363 -12.91 -14.60 15.79
CA ASN A 363 -12.12 -15.47 14.92
C ASN A 363 -12.17 -15.08 13.43
N ASN A 364 -13.07 -14.18 13.04
CA ASN A 364 -13.26 -13.76 11.65
C ASN A 364 -12.76 -12.34 11.39
N VAL A 365 -11.50 -12.09 11.77
CA VAL A 365 -10.83 -10.79 11.53
C VAL A 365 -10.81 -10.43 10.05
N ASP A 366 -10.70 -11.42 9.17
CA ASP A 366 -10.64 -11.19 7.72
C ASP A 366 -11.96 -10.62 7.19
N LYS A 367 -13.11 -11.05 7.72
CA LYS A 367 -14.42 -10.46 7.38
C LYS A 367 -14.60 -9.05 7.94
N ILE A 368 -14.02 -8.74 9.10
CA ILE A 368 -14.01 -7.36 9.63
C ILE A 368 -13.21 -6.45 8.68
N ILE A 369 -12.04 -6.91 8.25
CA ILE A 369 -11.20 -6.20 7.26
C ILE A 369 -11.97 -5.98 5.96
N GLU A 370 -12.64 -7.01 5.45
CA GLU A 370 -13.46 -6.91 4.23
C GLU A 370 -14.57 -5.84 4.37
N ILE A 371 -15.28 -5.81 5.50
CA ILE A 371 -16.33 -4.81 5.76
C ILE A 371 -15.74 -3.41 5.82
N LEU A 372 -14.61 -3.22 6.51
CA LEU A 372 -13.91 -1.94 6.58
C LEU A 372 -13.44 -1.47 5.20
N GLN A 373 -12.86 -2.36 4.39
CA GLN A 373 -12.44 -2.07 3.02
C GLN A 373 -13.63 -1.71 2.14
N ASN A 374 -14.72 -2.48 2.17
CA ASN A 374 -15.92 -2.19 1.40
C ASN A 374 -16.51 -0.82 1.79
N HIS A 375 -16.52 -0.49 3.09
CA HIS A 375 -17.07 0.76 3.59
C HIS A 375 -16.24 1.98 3.21
N TYR A 376 -14.92 1.93 3.45
CA TYR A 376 -14.05 3.09 3.27
C TYR A 376 -13.51 3.21 1.83
N CYS A 377 -13.22 2.08 1.19
CA CYS A 377 -12.55 2.06 -0.12
C CYS A 377 -13.55 1.82 -1.24
N GLY A 378 -14.87 1.79 -0.99
CA GLY A 378 -15.88 1.61 -2.05
C GLY A 378 -15.69 0.34 -2.87
N PHE A 379 -15.11 -0.70 -2.26
CA PHE A 379 -14.78 -1.94 -2.95
C PHE A 379 -16.07 -2.61 -3.41
N VAL A 380 -16.30 -2.62 -4.73
CA VAL A 380 -17.33 -3.46 -5.35
C VAL A 380 -16.72 -4.84 -5.45
N PRO A 381 -17.21 -5.86 -4.73
CA PRO A 381 -16.67 -7.20 -4.86
C PRO A 381 -16.66 -7.60 -6.34
N LYS A 382 -15.55 -8.18 -6.81
CA LYS A 382 -15.47 -8.74 -8.16
C LYS A 382 -16.56 -9.80 -8.30
N SER A 383 -17.72 -9.39 -8.81
CA SER A 383 -18.83 -10.28 -9.10
C SER A 383 -18.40 -11.22 -10.22
N ASN A 384 -18.06 -12.45 -9.87
CA ASN A 384 -18.21 -13.65 -10.71
C ASN A 384 -18.13 -14.92 -9.86
N GLU A 385 -18.89 -14.94 -8.77
CA GLU A 385 -19.43 -16.18 -8.20
C GLU A 385 -20.77 -15.82 -7.55
N LEU A 386 -21.74 -15.47 -8.41
CA LEU A 386 -23.14 -15.57 -8.03
C LEU A 386 -23.40 -17.05 -7.77
N LEU A 387 -23.51 -17.41 -6.48
CA LEU A 387 -24.30 -18.55 -6.07
C LEU A 387 -25.65 -18.44 -6.77
N LEU A 388 -25.87 -19.30 -7.77
CA LEU A 388 -27.18 -19.58 -8.30
C LEU A 388 -28.03 -20.07 -7.12
N ILE A 389 -28.84 -19.18 -6.57
CA ILE A 389 -29.95 -19.57 -5.73
C ILE A 389 -30.92 -20.28 -6.67
N ASP A 390 -31.04 -21.59 -6.51
CA ASP A 390 -32.01 -22.40 -7.22
C ASP A 390 -33.42 -21.86 -7.01
N ASN A 391 -34.18 -21.79 -8.10
CA ASN A 391 -35.55 -21.26 -8.18
C ASN A 391 -36.60 -22.05 -7.37
N GLU A 392 -36.22 -23.05 -6.58
CA GLU A 392 -37.16 -23.82 -5.76
C GLU A 392 -37.54 -23.13 -4.44
N THR A 393 -36.70 -22.21 -3.95
CA THR A 393 -36.92 -21.53 -2.65
C THR A 393 -37.95 -20.40 -2.71
N GLU A 394 -38.28 -19.89 -3.90
CA GLU A 394 -39.29 -18.82 -4.07
C GLU A 394 -40.73 -19.33 -3.91
N SER A 395 -40.95 -20.65 -4.03
CA SER A 395 -42.28 -21.27 -3.86
C SER A 395 -42.68 -21.44 -2.39
N LEU A 396 -41.70 -21.57 -1.48
CA LEU A 396 -41.95 -21.81 -0.06
C LEU A 396 -42.16 -20.52 0.76
N LEU A 397 -41.71 -19.36 0.24
CA LEU A 397 -41.87 -18.07 0.91
C LEU A 397 -43.18 -17.33 0.55
N ARG A 398 -43.94 -17.80 -0.46
CA ARG A 398 -45.24 -17.20 -0.82
C ARG A 398 -46.39 -17.58 0.10
N ASP A 399 -46.28 -18.67 0.84
CA ASP A 399 -47.39 -19.21 1.62
C ASP A 399 -47.37 -18.81 3.12
N SER A 400 -46.48 -17.91 3.55
CA SER A 400 -46.27 -17.65 4.98
C SER A 400 -46.04 -16.19 5.37
N VAL A 401 -46.75 -15.20 4.79
CA VAL A 401 -46.88 -13.87 5.42
C VAL A 401 -48.28 -13.25 5.15
N PRO A 402 -49.01 -12.75 6.18
CA PRO A 402 -50.30 -12.11 6.01
C PRO A 402 -50.20 -10.71 5.37
N LYS A 403 -51.24 -10.37 4.59
CA LYS A 403 -51.45 -9.09 3.88
C LYS A 403 -51.22 -7.86 4.78
N LEU A 404 -50.16 -7.11 4.51
CA LEU A 404 -50.06 -5.70 4.90
C LEU A 404 -49.54 -4.86 3.72
N ASN A 405 -50.36 -3.87 3.35
CA ASN A 405 -50.17 -2.74 2.44
C ASN A 405 -49.58 -2.97 1.03
N ARG A 406 -50.50 -3.08 0.06
CA ARG A 406 -50.26 -3.14 -1.40
C ARG A 406 -49.87 -1.81 -2.06
N THR A 407 -49.72 -0.72 -1.31
CA THR A 407 -49.56 0.64 -1.88
C THR A 407 -48.12 1.05 -2.16
N ALA A 408 -47.11 0.37 -1.59
CA ALA A 408 -45.70 0.71 -1.84
C ALA A 408 -45.16 0.08 -3.15
N LEU A 409 -45.64 -1.11 -3.52
CA LEU A 409 -45.18 -1.86 -4.69
C LEU A 409 -45.70 -1.32 -6.04
N GLU A 410 -46.75 -0.49 -6.05
CA GLU A 410 -47.24 0.15 -7.29
C GLU A 410 -46.47 1.42 -7.68
N LEU A 411 -45.67 1.99 -6.77
CA LEU A 411 -44.87 3.19 -7.05
C LEU A 411 -43.59 2.84 -7.83
N ASP A 412 -42.93 1.74 -7.48
CA ASP A 412 -41.67 1.32 -8.13
C ASP A 412 -41.89 0.76 -9.54
N ALA A 413 -43.01 0.09 -9.80
CA ALA A 413 -43.35 -0.39 -11.14
C ALA A 413 -43.58 0.75 -12.15
N LYS A 414 -44.08 1.91 -11.69
CA LYS A 414 -44.29 3.09 -12.55
C LYS A 414 -43.01 3.86 -12.86
N ILE A 415 -42.00 3.80 -11.98
CA ILE A 415 -40.71 4.45 -12.19
C ILE A 415 -39.90 3.66 -13.23
N ILE A 416 -39.90 2.32 -13.16
CA ILE A 416 -39.18 1.47 -14.12
C ILE A 416 -39.79 1.52 -15.54
N GLN A 417 -41.10 1.73 -15.67
CA GLN A 417 -41.75 1.82 -16.98
C GLN A 417 -41.51 3.17 -17.69
N LYS A 418 -41.23 4.24 -16.93
CA LYS A 418 -40.98 5.59 -17.49
C LYS A 418 -39.57 5.75 -18.06
N SER A 419 -38.61 4.95 -17.60
CA SER A 419 -37.21 4.96 -18.05
C SER A 419 -36.99 4.24 -19.40
N ARG A 420 -37.94 3.41 -19.85
CA ARG A 420 -37.85 2.69 -21.14
C ARG A 420 -38.33 3.49 -22.36
N HIS A 421 -38.92 4.67 -22.17
CA HIS A 421 -39.44 5.49 -23.27
C HIS A 421 -38.52 6.63 -23.73
N LEU A 422 -37.29 6.74 -23.19
CA LEU A 422 -36.35 7.81 -23.56
C LEU A 422 -35.17 7.36 -24.44
N TRP A 423 -35.20 6.14 -24.98
CA TRP A 423 -34.11 5.62 -25.83
C TRP A 423 -34.63 4.98 -27.13
N THR A 424 -35.35 5.77 -27.93
CA THR A 424 -35.51 5.51 -29.37
C THR A 424 -35.61 6.85 -30.11
N GLY A 425 -34.53 7.25 -30.78
CA GLY A 425 -34.58 8.42 -31.67
C GLY A 425 -33.25 8.77 -32.33
N SER A 426 -33.20 8.53 -33.65
CA SER A 426 -32.29 9.10 -34.65
C SER A 426 -31.03 8.31 -35.03
N LYS A 427 -31.19 7.45 -36.04
CA LYS A 427 -30.19 7.19 -37.08
C LYS A 427 -30.71 7.83 -38.37
N GLU A 428 -30.06 8.89 -38.86
CA GLU A 428 -30.13 9.29 -40.26
C GLU A 428 -28.73 9.65 -40.79
N ASN A 429 -28.30 8.82 -41.74
CA ASN A 429 -27.54 9.10 -42.97
C ASN A 429 -26.68 10.37 -43.07
N PHE A 430 -25.39 10.21 -43.37
CA PHE A 430 -24.73 10.92 -44.48
C PHE A 430 -23.43 10.20 -44.90
N LEU A 431 -23.41 9.65 -46.11
CA LEU A 431 -22.21 9.35 -46.91
C LEU A 431 -21.82 10.60 -47.70
N PRO A 432 -20.53 10.89 -47.93
CA PRO A 432 -20.12 11.68 -49.07
C PRO A 432 -19.54 10.79 -50.17
N LYS A 433 -20.01 11.07 -51.40
CA LYS A 433 -19.40 10.64 -52.66
C LYS A 433 -18.02 11.30 -52.81
N GLY A 434 -17.11 10.57 -53.45
CA GLY A 434 -15.73 10.99 -53.62
C GLY A 434 -15.48 12.14 -54.58
N LEU A 435 -14.21 12.57 -54.56
CA LEU A 435 -13.38 12.99 -55.67
C LEU A 435 -11.94 12.56 -55.34
#